data_AF-A0A0G1VUQ3-F1
#
_entry.id   AF-A0A0G1VUQ3-F1
#
_cell.length_a   1.000
_cell.length_b   1.000
_cell.length_c   1.000
_cell.angle_alpha   90.00
_cell.angle_beta   90.00
_cell.angle_gamma   90.00
#
_symmetry.space_group_name_H-M   'P 1'
#
loop_
_entity.id
_entity.type
_entity.pdbx_description
1 polymer ?
#
loop_
_entity_poly.entity_id
_entity_poly.type
_entity_poly.pdbx_seq_one_letter_code
_entity_poly.pdbx_strand_id
1 'polypeptide(L)'
;MAIRVWGGGGANNLASNAANWVGGVGLTGAADSAQFDGTSAKDCTWDVLNGNYGSINDQATYTGTITITTDDCRLTGTFAGGSIDFNDENITIDIVDFSGATVYCGSGTITGGTTNGLTFSGGTIYLETATIKPKGHLLNTGATVDPGTSSVIFIWGLATSITHNSQPFYNLTLLGSGFTYTIGSGTWTVRGAFMAEPAPGLCTVDLSNNPDVNFEGNVTIGVGTTWTHGTGTTTFSGTTIYTCGVVSTSDLGPVAITDSLTLASAIRFGAFTNSGTFDAGGAYTITCDGATWTNTGTFIRQTSIVAFTSTTEITDMGGTTNKFYDVTIGAAANVIIDTKLNVEGTSTGTRTYRGTSSETTYTHDLTIAAGGVFASCPGGMAICTTPWWIGG
;
A
#
# COMPACT_ATOMS: atom_id res chain seq x y z
N MET A 1 -31.83 21.42 -21.09
CA MET A 1 -31.19 20.13 -20.77
C MET A 1 -32.00 19.06 -21.47
N ALA A 2 -31.54 18.56 -22.62
CA ALA A 2 -32.19 17.44 -23.30
C ALA A 2 -31.39 16.16 -23.07
N ILE A 3 -32.07 15.03 -22.94
CA ILE A 3 -31.43 13.71 -22.99
C ILE A 3 -31.43 13.25 -24.45
N ARG A 4 -30.25 12.90 -24.97
CA ARG A 4 -30.06 12.38 -26.32
C ARG A 4 -29.67 10.91 -26.23
N VAL A 5 -30.46 10.04 -26.83
CA VAL A 5 -30.22 8.60 -26.83
C VAL A 5 -29.35 8.22 -28.01
N TRP A 6 -28.28 7.46 -27.77
CA TRP A 6 -27.43 6.91 -28.81
C TRP A 6 -28.20 5.85 -29.61
N GLY A 7 -28.42 6.13 -30.91
CA GLY A 7 -29.14 5.24 -31.81
C GLY A 7 -28.23 4.47 -32.78
N GLY A 8 -26.97 4.91 -32.96
CA GLY A 8 -26.02 4.32 -33.90
C GLY A 8 -26.45 4.37 -35.38
N GLY A 9 -27.51 5.09 -35.73
CA GLY A 9 -28.17 5.01 -37.05
C GLY A 9 -27.42 5.63 -38.24
N GLY A 10 -26.35 6.39 -38.00
CA GLY A 10 -25.55 7.02 -39.05
C GLY A 10 -24.52 6.09 -39.68
N ALA A 11 -23.84 6.58 -40.71
CA ALA A 11 -22.86 5.79 -41.48
C ALA A 11 -21.51 5.59 -40.76
N ASN A 12 -21.23 6.35 -39.70
CA ASN A 12 -20.00 6.29 -38.91
C ASN A 12 -20.33 6.12 -37.41
N ASN A 13 -19.32 6.14 -36.55
CA ASN A 13 -19.47 5.97 -35.09
C ASN A 13 -19.28 7.28 -34.31
N LEU A 14 -19.23 8.43 -34.99
CA LEU A 14 -18.89 9.70 -34.36
C LEU A 14 -20.07 10.29 -33.57
N ALA A 15 -19.84 10.67 -32.32
CA ALA A 15 -20.82 11.36 -31.47
C ALA A 15 -21.20 12.74 -32.02
N SER A 16 -20.30 13.40 -32.75
CA SER A 16 -20.58 14.66 -33.44
C SER A 16 -21.61 14.55 -34.58
N ASN A 17 -21.83 13.34 -35.11
CA ASN A 17 -22.77 13.11 -36.21
C ASN A 17 -24.20 12.94 -35.69
N ALA A 18 -25.04 13.95 -35.94
CA ALA A 18 -26.45 13.96 -35.55
C ALA A 18 -27.24 12.72 -35.99
N ALA A 19 -26.88 12.10 -37.12
CA ALA A 19 -27.55 10.88 -37.62
C ALA A 19 -27.34 9.65 -36.72
N ASN A 20 -26.34 9.66 -35.84
CA ASN A 20 -26.12 8.58 -34.88
C ASN A 20 -27.01 8.68 -33.63
N TRP A 21 -27.71 9.79 -33.43
CA TRP A 21 -28.60 9.99 -32.29
C TRP A 21 -30.05 9.69 -32.67
N VAL A 22 -30.82 9.15 -31.72
CA VAL A 22 -32.26 8.91 -31.92
C VAL A 22 -32.94 10.23 -32.28
N GLY A 23 -33.68 10.23 -33.39
CA GLY A 23 -34.34 11.42 -33.94
C GLY A 23 -33.44 12.29 -34.84
N GLY A 24 -32.19 11.89 -35.09
CA GLY A 24 -31.30 12.59 -36.03
C GLY A 24 -30.82 13.95 -35.52
N VAL A 25 -30.83 14.17 -34.21
CA VAL A 25 -30.43 15.43 -33.56
C VAL A 25 -29.30 15.14 -32.59
N GLY A 26 -28.12 15.68 -32.86
CA GLY A 26 -26.94 15.53 -32.02
C GLY A 26 -27.03 16.25 -30.67
N LEU A 27 -25.94 16.17 -29.92
CA LEU A 27 -25.74 16.99 -28.72
C LEU A 27 -25.53 18.45 -29.16
N THR A 28 -26.52 19.29 -28.91
CA THR A 28 -26.58 20.67 -29.45
C THR A 28 -26.37 21.74 -28.38
N GLY A 29 -26.56 21.39 -27.11
CA GLY A 29 -26.39 22.30 -25.99
C GLY A 29 -25.33 21.80 -25.00
N ALA A 30 -24.61 22.74 -24.40
CA ALA A 30 -23.70 22.54 -23.27
C ALA A 30 -24.43 22.22 -21.95
N ALA A 31 -25.52 21.46 -22.04
CA ALA A 31 -26.22 20.84 -20.92
C ALA A 31 -26.94 19.56 -21.41
N ASP A 32 -26.80 19.16 -22.67
CA ASP A 32 -27.41 17.93 -23.15
C ASP A 32 -26.70 16.73 -22.51
N SER A 33 -27.47 15.71 -22.17
CA SER A 33 -26.97 14.45 -21.60
C SER A 33 -27.00 13.37 -22.66
N ALA A 34 -25.90 12.65 -22.85
CA ALA A 34 -25.87 11.45 -23.67
C ALA A 34 -26.38 10.26 -22.84
N GLN A 35 -27.25 9.45 -23.44
CA GLN A 35 -27.77 8.23 -22.86
C GLN A 35 -27.49 7.04 -23.78
N PHE A 36 -26.86 6.02 -23.22
CA PHE A 36 -26.61 4.72 -23.84
C PHE A 36 -27.48 3.69 -23.09
N ASP A 37 -28.64 3.34 -23.65
CA ASP A 37 -29.66 2.52 -22.96
C ASP A 37 -29.93 1.16 -23.62
N GLY A 38 -29.03 0.73 -24.51
CA GLY A 38 -29.19 -0.50 -25.30
C GLY A 38 -30.12 -0.37 -26.51
N THR A 39 -30.63 0.83 -26.82
CA THR A 39 -31.31 1.10 -28.11
C THR A 39 -30.41 0.75 -29.31
N SER A 40 -29.10 0.85 -29.14
CA SER A 40 -28.08 0.43 -30.08
C SER A 40 -26.98 -0.33 -29.34
N ALA A 41 -26.31 -1.27 -30.03
CA ALA A 41 -25.08 -1.91 -29.57
C ALA A 41 -23.83 -1.42 -30.32
N LYS A 42 -24.00 -0.46 -31.23
CA LYS A 42 -22.92 0.06 -32.07
C LYS A 42 -22.01 0.97 -31.26
N ASP A 43 -20.71 0.80 -31.44
CA ASP A 43 -19.69 1.62 -30.79
C ASP A 43 -19.87 3.12 -31.08
N CYS A 44 -19.48 3.92 -30.10
CA CYS A 44 -19.50 5.38 -30.15
C CYS A 44 -18.07 5.90 -29.96
N THR A 45 -17.55 6.58 -30.98
CA THR A 45 -16.36 7.42 -30.85
C THR A 45 -16.81 8.80 -30.40
N TRP A 46 -16.48 9.14 -29.16
CA TRP A 46 -16.75 10.44 -28.57
C TRP A 46 -15.70 11.45 -29.03
N ASP A 47 -16.01 12.13 -30.13
CA ASP A 47 -15.18 13.14 -30.79
C ASP A 47 -15.66 14.58 -30.53
N VAL A 48 -16.59 14.76 -29.58
CA VAL A 48 -17.20 16.06 -29.32
C VAL A 48 -16.37 16.82 -28.30
N LEU A 49 -15.68 17.85 -28.78
CA LEU A 49 -14.90 18.77 -27.95
C LEU A 49 -15.77 19.48 -26.91
N ASN A 50 -15.11 19.79 -25.79
CA ASN A 50 -15.59 20.34 -24.52
C ASN A 50 -16.56 21.55 -24.63
N GLY A 51 -17.80 21.30 -25.06
CA GLY A 51 -18.96 21.98 -24.52
C GLY A 51 -19.37 21.21 -23.27
N ASN A 52 -19.74 21.88 -22.19
CA ASN A 52 -20.16 21.26 -20.92
C ASN A 52 -21.38 20.32 -21.09
N TYR A 53 -21.29 19.17 -21.75
CA TYR A 53 -22.41 18.23 -21.84
C TYR A 53 -22.73 17.76 -20.42
N GLY A 54 -24.03 17.69 -20.11
CA GLY A 54 -24.52 17.56 -18.74
C GLY A 54 -24.11 16.24 -18.09
N SER A 55 -24.10 15.15 -18.87
CA SER A 55 -23.68 13.82 -18.43
C SER A 55 -23.51 12.84 -19.60
N ILE A 56 -22.74 11.77 -19.36
CA ILE A 56 -22.76 10.54 -20.17
C ILE A 56 -23.28 9.43 -19.26
N ASN A 57 -24.47 8.93 -19.54
CA ASN A 57 -25.10 7.87 -18.75
C ASN A 57 -25.14 6.57 -19.56
N ASP A 58 -24.53 5.53 -19.01
CA ASP A 58 -24.46 4.21 -19.64
C ASP A 58 -25.20 3.16 -18.81
N GLN A 59 -26.26 2.63 -19.39
CA GLN A 59 -27.11 1.64 -18.73
C GLN A 59 -26.61 0.22 -19.04
N ALA A 60 -26.89 -0.70 -18.13
CA ALA A 60 -26.48 -2.11 -18.21
C ALA A 60 -26.87 -2.83 -19.51
N THR A 61 -27.88 -2.31 -20.22
CA THR A 61 -28.37 -2.85 -21.49
C THR A 61 -27.54 -2.45 -22.71
N TYR A 62 -26.70 -1.42 -22.62
CA TYR A 62 -25.77 -1.06 -23.67
C TYR A 62 -24.57 -2.03 -23.66
N THR A 63 -24.14 -2.45 -24.84
CA THR A 63 -23.07 -3.46 -25.01
C THR A 63 -21.95 -3.01 -25.95
N GLY A 64 -22.08 -1.83 -26.55
CA GLY A 64 -21.02 -1.26 -27.39
C GLY A 64 -19.90 -0.63 -26.56
N THR A 65 -18.88 -0.14 -27.25
CA THR A 65 -17.77 0.60 -26.65
C THR A 65 -17.96 2.10 -26.83
N ILE A 66 -17.73 2.89 -25.78
CA ILE A 66 -17.63 4.35 -25.84
C ILE A 66 -16.14 4.70 -25.81
N THR A 67 -15.57 5.10 -26.95
CA THR A 67 -14.16 5.50 -27.05
C THR A 67 -14.05 7.02 -26.98
N ILE A 68 -13.42 7.55 -25.93
CA ILE A 68 -13.18 8.98 -25.76
C ILE A 68 -11.91 9.37 -26.50
N THR A 69 -11.99 10.30 -27.46
CA THR A 69 -10.81 10.73 -28.26
C THR A 69 -10.51 12.22 -28.07
N THR A 70 -10.93 12.79 -26.95
CA THR A 70 -10.75 14.20 -26.64
C THR A 70 -10.37 14.38 -25.18
N ASP A 71 -9.25 15.06 -24.94
CA ASP A 71 -8.88 15.60 -23.63
C ASP A 71 -10.01 16.45 -23.00
N ASP A 72 -10.07 16.46 -21.67
CA ASP A 72 -11.01 17.23 -20.84
C ASP A 72 -12.50 16.85 -20.99
N CYS A 73 -12.80 15.59 -21.34
CA CYS A 73 -14.17 15.10 -21.20
C CYS A 73 -14.56 15.02 -19.71
N ARG A 74 -15.73 15.59 -19.38
CA ARG A 74 -16.31 15.51 -18.03
C ARG A 74 -17.37 14.41 -17.99
N LEU A 75 -17.10 13.34 -17.25
CA LEU A 75 -18.03 12.23 -17.09
C LEU A 75 -18.81 12.36 -15.79
N THR A 76 -20.13 12.24 -15.89
CA THR A 76 -21.06 12.16 -14.76
C THR A 76 -22.10 11.09 -15.05
N GLY A 77 -22.45 10.27 -14.05
CA GLY A 77 -23.48 9.24 -14.18
C GLY A 77 -23.07 7.88 -13.63
N THR A 78 -23.85 6.85 -13.95
CA THR A 78 -23.50 5.46 -13.68
C THR A 78 -23.13 4.79 -15.00
N PHE A 79 -22.10 3.96 -14.99
CA PHE A 79 -21.70 3.12 -16.12
C PHE A 79 -21.90 1.66 -15.70
N ALA A 80 -23.05 1.13 -16.07
CA ALA A 80 -23.50 -0.19 -15.64
C ALA A 80 -23.35 -1.27 -16.72
N GLY A 81 -23.02 -0.89 -17.96
CA GLY A 81 -22.93 -1.79 -19.12
C GLY A 81 -21.70 -1.53 -19.99
N GLY A 82 -21.67 -2.21 -21.14
CA GLY A 82 -20.69 -2.00 -22.20
C GLY A 82 -19.21 -1.88 -21.79
N SER A 83 -18.49 -1.14 -22.63
CA SER A 83 -17.10 -0.76 -22.38
C SER A 83 -16.94 0.74 -22.56
N ILE A 84 -16.07 1.35 -21.77
CA ILE A 84 -15.56 2.69 -21.98
C ILE A 84 -14.05 2.63 -22.15
N ASP A 85 -13.54 3.28 -23.18
CA ASP A 85 -12.13 3.36 -23.50
C ASP A 85 -11.72 4.82 -23.52
N PHE A 86 -10.79 5.20 -22.63
CA PHE A 86 -10.29 6.57 -22.57
C PHE A 86 -9.21 6.87 -23.61
N ASN A 87 -8.77 5.88 -24.40
CA ASN A 87 -7.84 6.04 -25.53
C ASN A 87 -6.63 6.95 -25.18
N ASP A 88 -6.07 6.73 -24.00
CA ASP A 88 -4.90 7.44 -23.47
C ASP A 88 -5.09 8.94 -23.17
N GLU A 89 -6.32 9.45 -23.20
CA GLU A 89 -6.65 10.85 -22.96
C GLU A 89 -6.68 11.21 -21.46
N ASN A 90 -6.59 12.51 -21.15
CA ASN A 90 -6.78 13.01 -19.80
C ASN A 90 -8.25 13.33 -19.54
N ILE A 91 -8.87 12.59 -18.62
CA ILE A 91 -10.31 12.64 -18.35
C ILE A 91 -10.56 13.16 -16.93
N THR A 92 -11.55 14.05 -16.80
CA THR A 92 -12.06 14.46 -15.49
C THR A 92 -13.38 13.72 -15.22
N ILE A 93 -13.42 12.95 -14.16
CA ILE A 93 -14.57 12.14 -13.75
C ILE A 93 -15.18 12.76 -12.50
N ASP A 94 -16.41 13.24 -12.59
CA ASP A 94 -16.99 14.07 -11.54
C ASP A 94 -17.80 13.28 -10.50
N ILE A 95 -18.80 12.53 -10.95
CA ILE A 95 -19.55 11.56 -10.15
C ILE A 95 -19.71 10.36 -11.05
N VAL A 96 -18.92 9.32 -10.83
CA VAL A 96 -19.09 8.08 -11.57
C VAL A 96 -19.04 6.87 -10.66
N ASP A 97 -20.07 6.05 -10.81
CA ASP A 97 -20.11 4.67 -10.34
C ASP A 97 -20.00 3.74 -11.56
N PHE A 98 -18.89 3.00 -11.64
CA PHE A 98 -18.73 1.90 -12.59
C PHE A 98 -19.24 0.62 -11.91
N SER A 99 -20.49 0.23 -12.24
CA SER A 99 -21.23 -0.84 -11.56
C SER A 99 -21.30 -2.14 -12.34
N GLY A 100 -20.53 -2.27 -13.41
CA GLY A 100 -20.53 -3.42 -14.31
C GLY A 100 -19.78 -3.20 -15.62
N ALA A 101 -19.48 -1.95 -15.96
CA ALA A 101 -18.76 -1.59 -17.17
C ALA A 101 -17.32 -2.12 -17.21
N THR A 102 -16.82 -2.32 -18.43
CA THR A 102 -15.38 -2.50 -18.65
C THR A 102 -14.72 -1.16 -18.92
N VAL A 103 -13.68 -0.80 -18.18
CA VAL A 103 -12.96 0.47 -18.32
C VAL A 103 -11.56 0.20 -18.85
N TYR A 104 -11.19 0.85 -19.96
CA TYR A 104 -9.85 0.81 -20.54
C TYR A 104 -9.18 2.17 -20.43
N CYS A 105 -7.96 2.19 -19.89
CA CYS A 105 -7.09 3.36 -19.88
C CYS A 105 -5.64 2.90 -20.06
N GLY A 106 -5.04 3.16 -21.22
CA GLY A 106 -3.66 2.78 -21.48
C GLY A 106 -2.70 3.69 -20.71
N SER A 107 -2.58 4.97 -21.06
CA SER A 107 -1.62 5.91 -20.45
C SER A 107 -2.20 7.24 -19.96
N GLY A 108 -3.52 7.44 -20.09
CA GLY A 108 -4.20 8.68 -19.72
C GLY A 108 -4.23 8.97 -18.22
N THR A 109 -4.69 10.17 -17.86
CA THR A 109 -4.97 10.55 -16.46
C THR A 109 -6.46 10.55 -16.19
N ILE A 110 -6.91 9.79 -15.19
CA ILE A 110 -8.28 9.87 -14.66
C ILE A 110 -8.26 10.75 -13.41
N THR A 111 -8.88 11.92 -13.46
CA THR A 111 -8.94 12.86 -12.32
C THR A 111 -10.33 12.89 -11.72
N GLY A 112 -10.46 12.67 -10.41
CA GLY A 112 -11.72 12.88 -9.69
C GLY A 112 -12.13 14.36 -9.68
N GLY A 113 -13.43 14.60 -9.82
CA GLY A 113 -14.04 15.92 -9.86
C GLY A 113 -13.97 16.68 -8.55
N THR A 114 -14.51 17.90 -8.54
CA THR A 114 -14.32 18.86 -7.44
C THR A 114 -14.94 18.45 -6.10
N THR A 115 -15.83 17.47 -6.06
CA THR A 115 -16.58 17.10 -4.84
C THR A 115 -16.70 15.62 -4.54
N ASN A 116 -16.39 14.71 -5.46
CA ASN A 116 -16.71 13.29 -5.26
C ASN A 116 -15.56 12.36 -5.65
N GLY A 117 -15.46 11.27 -4.91
CA GLY A 117 -14.51 10.22 -5.19
C GLY A 117 -14.95 9.30 -6.32
N LEU A 118 -14.09 8.34 -6.59
CA LEU A 118 -14.22 7.39 -7.68
C LEU A 118 -14.70 6.06 -7.12
N THR A 119 -15.85 5.56 -7.60
CA THR A 119 -16.43 4.29 -7.15
C THR A 119 -16.45 3.27 -8.29
N PHE A 120 -15.93 2.10 -7.99
CA PHE A 120 -15.91 0.91 -8.82
C PHE A 120 -16.65 -0.20 -8.06
N SER A 121 -17.95 -0.34 -8.33
CA SER A 121 -18.81 -1.30 -7.64
C SER A 121 -18.97 -2.64 -8.38
N GLY A 122 -18.48 -2.73 -9.62
CA GLY A 122 -18.47 -3.95 -10.42
C GLY A 122 -17.69 -3.80 -11.73
N GLY A 123 -17.64 -4.86 -12.53
CA GLY A 123 -16.99 -4.84 -13.86
C GLY A 123 -15.49 -5.13 -13.83
N THR A 124 -14.78 -4.69 -14.87
CA THR A 124 -13.33 -4.87 -15.03
C THR A 124 -12.65 -3.57 -15.42
N ILE A 125 -11.49 -3.27 -14.84
CA ILE A 125 -10.73 -2.04 -15.11
C ILE A 125 -9.33 -2.43 -15.56
N TYR A 126 -8.92 -1.98 -16.74
CA TYR A 126 -7.60 -2.19 -17.31
C TYR A 126 -6.83 -0.87 -17.31
N LEU A 127 -5.76 -0.82 -16.52
CA LEU A 127 -4.89 0.36 -16.37
C LEU A 127 -3.47 -0.03 -16.77
N GLU A 128 -3.05 0.15 -18.02
CA GLU A 128 -1.71 -0.29 -18.41
C GLU A 128 -0.61 0.55 -17.73
N THR A 129 -0.62 1.85 -17.95
CA THR A 129 0.32 2.86 -17.42
C THR A 129 -0.42 4.10 -16.91
N ALA A 130 -1.75 4.05 -16.86
CA ALA A 130 -2.61 5.18 -16.51
C ALA A 130 -2.33 5.74 -15.11
N THR A 131 -2.70 7.00 -14.93
CA THR A 131 -2.63 7.68 -13.63
C THR A 131 -4.03 8.01 -13.10
N ILE A 132 -4.38 7.52 -11.90
CA ILE A 132 -5.65 7.87 -11.24
C ILE A 132 -5.40 8.89 -10.13
N LYS A 133 -6.09 10.03 -10.19
CA LYS A 133 -6.04 11.12 -9.20
C LYS A 133 -7.41 11.34 -8.57
N PRO A 134 -7.86 10.47 -7.65
CA PRO A 134 -9.16 10.64 -7.01
C PRO A 134 -9.13 11.87 -6.10
N LYS A 135 -10.25 12.60 -6.03
CA LYS A 135 -10.49 13.65 -5.03
C LYS A 135 -11.53 13.14 -4.05
N GLY A 136 -11.21 13.04 -2.76
CA GLY A 136 -12.13 12.53 -1.74
C GLY A 136 -11.99 11.03 -1.47
N HIS A 137 -12.52 10.13 -2.28
CA HIS A 137 -12.41 8.68 -2.02
C HIS A 137 -12.03 7.88 -3.27
N LEU A 138 -11.48 6.69 -3.04
CA LEU A 138 -11.37 5.65 -4.04
C LEU A 138 -12.00 4.40 -3.42
N LEU A 139 -13.16 4.01 -3.94
CA LEU A 139 -13.92 2.87 -3.46
C LEU A 139 -13.95 1.82 -4.56
N ASN A 140 -13.22 0.73 -4.39
CA ASN A 140 -13.43 -0.47 -5.17
C ASN A 140 -14.14 -1.51 -4.30
N THR A 141 -15.44 -1.64 -4.49
CA THR A 141 -16.31 -2.56 -3.72
C THR A 141 -16.66 -3.83 -4.50
N GLY A 142 -16.30 -3.93 -5.78
CA GLY A 142 -16.64 -5.12 -6.58
C GLY A 142 -16.00 -5.24 -7.96
N ALA A 143 -15.16 -4.30 -8.41
CA ALA A 143 -14.54 -4.37 -9.73
C ALA A 143 -13.25 -5.20 -9.73
N THR A 144 -13.04 -6.00 -10.76
CA THR A 144 -11.74 -6.63 -11.02
C THR A 144 -10.80 -5.59 -11.60
N VAL A 145 -9.63 -5.39 -10.99
CA VAL A 145 -8.63 -4.44 -11.47
C VAL A 145 -7.46 -5.22 -12.04
N ASP A 146 -7.15 -4.98 -13.32
CA ASP A 146 -5.85 -5.25 -13.89
C ASP A 146 -5.05 -3.94 -13.86
N PRO A 147 -4.17 -3.76 -12.86
CA PRO A 147 -3.50 -2.49 -12.64
C PRO A 147 -2.31 -2.28 -13.58
N GLY A 148 -1.94 -3.25 -14.44
CA GLY A 148 -0.73 -3.15 -15.27
C GLY A 148 0.48 -2.64 -14.48
N THR A 149 1.02 -1.49 -14.90
CA THR A 149 2.03 -0.68 -14.23
C THR A 149 1.53 0.71 -13.80
N SER A 150 0.21 0.86 -13.69
CA SER A 150 -0.48 2.12 -13.38
C SER A 150 -0.09 2.73 -12.04
N SER A 151 -0.44 4.02 -11.89
CA SER A 151 -0.19 4.77 -10.67
C SER A 151 -1.47 5.37 -10.12
N VAL A 152 -1.74 5.16 -8.84
CA VAL A 152 -2.79 5.88 -8.12
C VAL A 152 -2.13 6.95 -7.25
N ILE A 153 -2.55 8.20 -7.42
CA ILE A 153 -1.98 9.36 -6.75
C ILE A 153 -3.12 10.14 -6.08
N PHE A 154 -3.22 10.04 -4.76
CA PHE A 154 -4.15 10.87 -4.00
C PHE A 154 -3.52 12.25 -3.80
N ILE A 155 -4.23 13.31 -4.23
CA ILE A 155 -3.78 14.70 -4.13
C ILE A 155 -4.90 15.53 -3.48
N TRP A 156 -4.72 15.93 -2.21
CA TRP A 156 -5.41 17.01 -1.47
C TRP A 156 -6.96 16.96 -1.35
N GLY A 157 -7.50 17.29 -0.16
CA GLY A 157 -8.74 18.07 -0.05
C GLY A 157 -9.85 17.59 0.90
N LEU A 158 -9.98 16.30 1.19
CA LEU A 158 -10.97 15.76 2.15
C LEU A 158 -10.40 14.47 2.77
N ALA A 159 -10.83 14.11 3.98
CA ALA A 159 -10.46 12.80 4.56
C ALA A 159 -10.83 11.69 3.58
N THR A 160 -9.88 10.82 3.26
CA THR A 160 -10.06 9.82 2.21
C THR A 160 -10.17 8.43 2.82
N SER A 161 -11.23 7.72 2.48
CA SER A 161 -11.29 6.27 2.67
C SER A 161 -10.78 5.60 1.39
N ILE A 162 -9.83 4.68 1.56
CA ILE A 162 -9.38 3.79 0.51
C ILE A 162 -9.98 2.44 0.84
N THR A 163 -11.08 2.11 0.16
CA THR A 163 -11.65 0.76 0.22
C THR A 163 -11.24 0.07 -1.06
N HIS A 164 -10.51 -1.03 -0.95
CA HIS A 164 -10.13 -1.85 -2.08
C HIS A 164 -10.56 -3.28 -1.80
N ASN A 165 -10.98 -4.00 -2.84
CA ASN A 165 -11.11 -5.44 -2.76
C ASN A 165 -9.72 -6.08 -2.76
N SER A 166 -9.62 -7.41 -2.75
CA SER A 166 -8.35 -8.15 -2.69
C SER A 166 -7.42 -7.94 -3.90
N GLN A 167 -7.72 -7.01 -4.82
CA GLN A 167 -6.90 -6.72 -5.99
C GLN A 167 -5.82 -5.67 -5.68
N PRO A 168 -4.61 -5.82 -6.22
CA PRO A 168 -3.48 -4.96 -5.89
C PRO A 168 -3.52 -3.62 -6.64
N PHE A 169 -2.88 -2.61 -6.04
CA PHE A 169 -2.36 -1.46 -6.78
C PHE A 169 -0.99 -1.80 -7.35
N TYR A 170 -0.62 -1.21 -8.50
CA TYR A 170 0.78 -1.26 -8.92
C TYR A 170 1.58 -0.20 -8.18
N ASN A 171 1.53 1.08 -8.58
CA ASN A 171 2.10 2.16 -7.77
C ASN A 171 1.00 2.89 -6.97
N LEU A 172 1.31 3.27 -5.73
CA LEU A 172 0.44 4.08 -4.90
C LEU A 172 1.20 5.22 -4.24
N THR A 173 0.67 6.43 -4.40
CA THR A 173 1.22 7.65 -3.83
C THR A 173 0.14 8.42 -3.07
N LEU A 174 0.40 8.71 -1.80
CA LEU A 174 -0.46 9.49 -0.92
C LEU A 174 0.20 10.85 -0.67
N LEU A 175 -0.35 11.91 -1.26
CA LEU A 175 0.16 13.28 -1.13
C LEU A 175 -0.87 14.19 -0.48
N GLY A 176 -0.51 14.79 0.64
CA GLY A 176 -1.36 15.82 1.26
C GLY A 176 -0.92 16.19 2.66
N SER A 177 -1.54 17.24 3.21
CA SER A 177 -1.30 17.71 4.56
C SER A 177 -2.58 17.97 5.33
N GLY A 178 -2.58 17.63 6.61
CA GLY A 178 -3.75 17.76 7.49
C GLY A 178 -4.84 16.71 7.26
N PHE A 179 -4.52 15.59 6.59
CA PHE A 179 -5.47 14.54 6.26
C PHE A 179 -5.06 13.18 6.79
N THR A 180 -6.08 12.36 7.06
CA THR A 180 -5.96 10.94 7.37
C THR A 180 -6.43 10.12 6.17
N TYR A 181 -5.60 9.19 5.73
CA TYR A 181 -5.90 8.14 4.75
C TYR A 181 -6.28 6.88 5.53
N THR A 182 -7.58 6.61 5.64
CA THR A 182 -8.05 5.40 6.32
C THR A 182 -8.14 4.26 5.32
N ILE A 183 -7.35 3.21 5.53
CA ILE A 183 -7.43 1.99 4.73
C ILE A 183 -8.52 1.09 5.34
N GLY A 184 -9.39 0.56 4.48
CA GLY A 184 -10.44 -0.38 4.89
C GLY A 184 -9.88 -1.72 5.41
N SER A 185 -10.75 -2.60 5.91
CA SER A 185 -10.36 -3.96 6.29
C SER A 185 -10.09 -4.84 5.07
N GLY A 186 -9.25 -5.87 5.23
CA GLY A 186 -8.93 -6.84 4.17
C GLY A 186 -7.43 -6.90 3.88
N THR A 187 -7.05 -7.45 2.72
CA THR A 187 -5.64 -7.55 2.31
C THR A 187 -5.32 -6.51 1.23
N TRP A 188 -4.50 -5.53 1.58
CA TRP A 188 -4.06 -4.44 0.73
C TRP A 188 -2.69 -4.74 0.13
N THR A 189 -2.61 -4.84 -1.19
CA THR A 189 -1.35 -5.16 -1.88
C THR A 189 -0.90 -4.00 -2.78
N VAL A 190 0.39 -3.65 -2.70
CA VAL A 190 1.06 -2.70 -3.60
C VAL A 190 2.24 -3.41 -4.26
N ARG A 191 2.17 -3.60 -5.59
CA ARG A 191 3.18 -4.37 -6.34
C ARG A 191 4.43 -3.57 -6.68
N GLY A 192 4.23 -2.31 -7.05
CA GLY A 192 5.27 -1.35 -7.39
C GLY A 192 5.66 -0.52 -6.17
N ALA A 193 5.81 0.79 -6.37
CA ALA A 193 6.21 1.70 -5.31
C ALA A 193 5.02 2.16 -4.46
N PHE A 194 5.18 2.12 -3.15
CA PHE A 194 4.36 2.84 -2.19
C PHE A 194 5.10 4.10 -1.70
N MET A 195 4.43 5.25 -1.77
CA MET A 195 4.94 6.50 -1.22
C MET A 195 3.86 7.24 -0.44
N ALA A 196 4.15 7.61 0.81
CA ALA A 196 3.32 8.50 1.59
C ALA A 196 4.15 9.70 2.05
N GLU A 197 4.01 10.83 1.36
CA GLU A 197 4.80 12.03 1.62
C GLU A 197 3.86 13.22 1.84
N PRO A 198 4.04 14.00 2.92
CA PRO A 198 3.20 15.16 3.12
C PRO A 198 3.65 16.31 2.23
N ALA A 199 2.68 17.12 1.79
CA ALA A 199 2.96 18.34 1.04
C ALA A 199 2.11 19.49 1.59
N PRO A 200 2.73 20.61 2.00
CA PRO A 200 3.41 20.80 3.30
C PRO A 200 2.47 20.59 4.51
N GLY A 201 2.87 19.74 5.48
CA GLY A 201 2.19 19.53 6.77
C GLY A 201 2.27 18.08 7.26
N LEU A 202 1.31 17.60 8.06
CA LEU A 202 1.28 16.22 8.56
C LEU A 202 0.37 15.34 7.68
N CYS A 203 0.81 14.12 7.36
CA CYS A 203 0.00 13.11 6.67
C CYS A 203 -0.18 11.93 7.64
N THR A 204 -1.39 11.38 7.79
CA THR A 204 -1.59 10.15 8.57
C THR A 204 -2.08 9.04 7.65
N VAL A 205 -1.37 7.92 7.61
CA VAL A 205 -1.87 6.66 7.06
C VAL A 205 -2.42 5.85 8.23
N ASP A 206 -3.72 5.62 8.24
CA ASP A 206 -4.44 4.98 9.32
C ASP A 206 -4.91 3.57 8.97
N LEU A 207 -4.25 2.58 9.58
CA LEU A 207 -4.54 1.16 9.47
C LEU A 207 -5.17 0.59 10.76
N SER A 208 -5.80 1.43 11.59
CA SER A 208 -6.49 1.00 12.81
C SER A 208 -7.65 0.02 12.56
N ASN A 209 -8.13 -0.06 11.31
CA ASN A 209 -9.10 -1.07 10.86
C ASN A 209 -8.51 -2.48 10.69
N ASN A 210 -7.23 -2.67 11.02
CA ASN A 210 -6.52 -3.94 10.94
C ASN A 210 -6.48 -4.59 9.55
N PRO A 211 -6.20 -3.86 8.45
CA PRO A 211 -5.88 -4.51 7.19
C PRO A 211 -4.57 -5.30 7.31
N ASP A 212 -4.50 -6.42 6.61
CA ASP A 212 -3.21 -6.99 6.21
C ASP A 212 -2.67 -6.15 5.04
N VAL A 213 -1.40 -5.82 5.08
CA VAL A 213 -0.72 -5.03 4.06
C VAL A 213 0.36 -5.88 3.43
N ASN A 214 0.49 -5.86 2.11
CA ASN A 214 1.51 -6.58 1.37
C ASN A 214 2.24 -5.64 0.40
N PHE A 215 3.54 -5.49 0.59
CA PHE A 215 4.42 -4.73 -0.29
C PHE A 215 5.29 -5.69 -1.11
N GLU A 216 5.22 -5.56 -2.44
CA GLU A 216 6.11 -6.29 -3.36
C GLU A 216 7.20 -5.37 -3.95
N GLY A 217 7.02 -4.05 -3.88
CA GLY A 217 8.03 -3.07 -4.29
C GLY A 217 8.45 -2.12 -3.17
N ASN A 218 9.05 -0.99 -3.53
CA ASN A 218 9.68 -0.07 -2.58
C ASN A 218 8.67 0.70 -1.73
N VAL A 219 9.04 0.99 -0.48
CA VAL A 219 8.20 1.68 0.50
C VAL A 219 8.91 2.94 0.98
N THR A 220 8.27 4.09 0.81
CA THR A 220 8.73 5.39 1.31
C THR A 220 7.68 6.04 2.19
N ILE A 221 7.99 6.22 3.46
CA ILE A 221 7.22 7.00 4.44
C ILE A 221 7.97 8.33 4.65
N GLY A 222 7.45 9.41 4.08
CA GLY A 222 8.06 10.74 4.11
C GLY A 222 8.14 11.37 5.50
N VAL A 223 8.99 12.39 5.64
CA VAL A 223 9.09 13.19 6.88
C VAL A 223 7.77 13.89 7.14
N GLY A 224 7.22 13.77 8.36
CA GLY A 224 5.91 14.33 8.71
C GLY A 224 4.73 13.41 8.38
N THR A 225 4.98 12.20 7.88
CA THR A 225 3.98 11.14 7.82
C THR A 225 3.94 10.37 9.14
N THR A 226 2.72 10.15 9.66
CA THR A 226 2.41 9.23 10.75
C THR A 226 1.83 7.97 10.14
N TRP A 227 2.35 6.82 10.54
CA TRP A 227 1.83 5.52 10.14
C TRP A 227 1.26 4.83 11.37
N THR A 228 -0.06 4.75 11.47
CA THR A 228 -0.73 4.04 12.56
C THR A 228 -1.15 2.66 12.09
N HIS A 229 -0.79 1.67 12.89
CA HIS A 229 -1.08 0.28 12.62
C HIS A 229 -2.03 -0.30 13.68
N GLY A 230 -2.94 -1.17 13.24
CA GLY A 230 -3.86 -1.94 14.10
C GLY A 230 -3.27 -3.26 14.61
N THR A 231 -3.71 -4.40 14.06
CA THR A 231 -3.24 -5.76 14.40
C THR A 231 -3.00 -6.63 13.16
N GLY A 232 -3.39 -6.15 11.97
CA GLY A 232 -3.10 -6.80 10.70
C GLY A 232 -1.61 -6.77 10.37
N THR A 233 -1.15 -7.71 9.55
CA THR A 233 0.28 -7.92 9.30
C THR A 233 0.76 -7.10 8.11
N THR A 234 1.88 -6.39 8.28
CA THR A 234 2.65 -5.80 7.17
C THR A 234 3.62 -6.85 6.61
N THR A 235 3.35 -7.32 5.40
CA THR A 235 4.14 -8.34 4.71
C THR A 235 5.00 -7.69 3.63
N PHE A 236 6.28 -8.06 3.58
CA PHE A 236 7.20 -7.78 2.49
C PHE A 236 7.41 -9.07 1.70
N SER A 237 6.79 -9.18 0.52
CA SER A 237 6.79 -10.39 -0.31
C SER A 237 7.43 -10.26 -1.68
N GLY A 238 7.97 -9.08 -2.00
CA GLY A 238 8.85 -8.88 -3.14
C GLY A 238 10.22 -8.38 -2.72
N THR A 239 10.93 -7.72 -3.65
CA THR A 239 12.22 -7.09 -3.38
C THR A 239 12.01 -5.63 -2.98
N THR A 240 11.91 -5.38 -1.69
CA THR A 240 11.53 -4.07 -1.13
C THR A 240 12.72 -3.34 -0.51
N ILE A 241 12.90 -2.08 -0.90
CA ILE A 241 13.68 -1.09 -0.12
C ILE A 241 12.71 -0.28 0.75
N TYR A 242 12.99 -0.21 2.05
CA TYR A 242 12.21 0.56 3.02
C TYR A 242 12.92 1.84 3.44
N THR A 243 12.21 2.97 3.34
CA THR A 243 12.66 4.29 3.80
C THR A 243 11.57 4.94 4.64
N CYS A 244 11.97 5.51 5.78
CA CYS A 244 11.11 6.25 6.70
C CYS A 244 11.83 7.50 7.21
N GLY A 245 11.21 8.66 7.00
CA GLY A 245 11.75 9.95 7.44
C GLY A 245 11.67 10.17 8.94
N VAL A 246 10.65 9.62 9.62
CA VAL A 246 10.46 9.74 11.08
C VAL A 246 9.88 8.45 11.66
N VAL A 247 10.74 7.67 12.31
CA VAL A 247 10.38 6.34 12.85
C VAL A 247 9.59 6.42 14.14
N SER A 248 9.74 7.49 14.93
CA SER A 248 9.02 7.62 16.21
C SER A 248 7.50 7.69 16.06
N THR A 249 7.02 8.13 14.90
CA THR A 249 5.60 8.26 14.53
C THR A 249 5.14 7.19 13.55
N SER A 250 5.98 6.21 13.23
CA SER A 250 5.67 5.17 12.26
C SER A 250 5.85 3.80 12.90
N ASP A 251 4.75 3.09 13.13
CA ASP A 251 4.77 1.72 13.63
C ASP A 251 4.12 0.81 12.59
N LEU A 252 4.88 -0.10 12.00
CA LEU A 252 4.36 -1.01 10.97
C LEU A 252 3.53 -2.17 11.54
N GLY A 253 3.53 -2.37 12.86
CA GLY A 253 2.85 -3.50 13.47
C GLY A 253 3.53 -4.85 13.34
N PRO A 254 2.80 -5.98 13.45
CA PRO A 254 3.33 -7.25 13.03
C PRO A 254 3.90 -7.16 11.62
N VAL A 255 5.16 -7.54 11.47
CA VAL A 255 5.88 -7.55 10.21
C VAL A 255 6.22 -9.00 9.84
N ALA A 256 5.96 -9.35 8.59
CA ALA A 256 6.39 -10.59 7.98
C ALA A 256 7.29 -10.30 6.76
N ILE A 257 8.44 -10.96 6.68
CA ILE A 257 9.31 -10.90 5.50
C ILE A 257 9.33 -12.29 4.88
N THR A 258 8.88 -12.39 3.64
CA THR A 258 8.75 -13.65 2.89
C THR A 258 9.64 -13.71 1.66
N ASP A 259 9.98 -12.56 1.08
CA ASP A 259 11.00 -12.44 0.03
C ASP A 259 12.20 -11.59 0.50
N SER A 260 12.35 -10.32 0.10
CA SER A 260 13.51 -9.52 0.51
C SER A 260 13.15 -8.11 1.00
N LEU A 261 13.69 -7.73 2.16
CA LEU A 261 13.61 -6.38 2.70
C LEU A 261 15.02 -5.81 2.93
N THR A 262 15.32 -4.66 2.33
CA THR A 262 16.54 -3.89 2.60
C THR A 262 16.19 -2.55 3.22
N LEU A 263 16.82 -2.22 4.34
CA LEU A 263 16.63 -0.93 5.01
C LEU A 263 17.50 0.16 4.39
N ALA A 264 16.90 1.32 4.10
CA ALA A 264 17.57 2.58 3.79
C ALA A 264 17.38 3.62 4.92
N SER A 265 16.72 3.23 6.01
CA SER A 265 16.52 4.03 7.22
C SER A 265 16.24 3.12 8.41
N ALA A 266 16.15 3.70 9.61
CA ALA A 266 15.60 3.00 10.77
C ALA A 266 14.15 2.54 10.53
N ILE A 267 13.73 1.50 11.26
CA ILE A 267 12.41 0.87 11.16
C ILE A 267 11.87 0.55 12.56
N ARG A 268 10.54 0.57 12.71
CA ARG A 268 9.85 0.19 13.94
C ARG A 268 8.63 -0.66 13.61
N PHE A 269 8.47 -1.75 14.35
CA PHE A 269 7.38 -2.70 14.18
C PHE A 269 7.05 -3.43 15.48
N GLY A 270 5.91 -4.09 15.50
CA GLY A 270 5.45 -5.00 16.54
C GLY A 270 6.09 -6.39 16.42
N ALA A 271 5.27 -7.43 16.32
CA ALA A 271 5.75 -8.82 16.22
C ALA A 271 6.52 -9.03 14.91
N PHE A 272 7.52 -9.90 14.91
CA PHE A 272 8.38 -10.09 13.74
C PHE A 272 8.46 -11.55 13.32
N THR A 273 8.27 -11.81 12.02
CA THR A 273 8.53 -13.10 11.38
C THR A 273 9.34 -12.90 10.11
N ASN A 274 10.45 -13.62 9.96
CA ASN A 274 11.23 -13.66 8.73
C ASN A 274 11.41 -15.10 8.23
N SER A 275 11.10 -15.31 6.96
CA SER A 275 11.37 -16.53 6.18
C SER A 275 12.15 -16.23 4.90
N GLY A 276 12.28 -14.95 4.54
CA GLY A 276 13.05 -14.47 3.40
C GLY A 276 14.40 -13.89 3.80
N THR A 277 14.83 -12.82 3.13
CA THR A 277 16.06 -12.06 3.41
C THR A 277 15.72 -10.72 4.03
N PHE A 278 16.29 -10.44 5.20
CA PHE A 278 16.22 -9.14 5.85
C PHE A 278 17.63 -8.52 5.92
N ASP A 279 17.91 -7.52 5.09
CA ASP A 279 19.13 -6.73 5.13
C ASP A 279 18.91 -5.44 5.91
N ALA A 280 19.57 -5.38 7.07
CA ALA A 280 19.46 -4.26 7.99
C ALA A 280 20.11 -2.97 7.46
N GLY A 281 20.84 -3.01 6.34
CA GLY A 281 21.45 -1.83 5.73
C GLY A 281 22.53 -1.17 6.61
N GLY A 282 22.92 0.06 6.27
CA GLY A 282 24.01 0.78 6.96
C GLY A 282 23.58 1.41 8.30
N ALA A 283 24.06 0.88 9.43
CA ALA A 283 23.96 1.47 10.78
C ALA A 283 22.56 1.98 11.20
N TYR A 284 21.49 1.28 10.81
CA TYR A 284 20.13 1.63 11.18
C TYR A 284 19.67 0.94 12.46
N THR A 285 18.77 1.61 13.20
CA THR A 285 18.09 1.02 14.35
C THR A 285 16.83 0.27 13.89
N ILE A 286 16.71 -0.98 14.32
CA ILE A 286 15.54 -1.84 14.17
C ILE A 286 14.85 -1.92 15.53
N THR A 287 13.69 -1.29 15.65
CA THR A 287 12.93 -1.28 16.90
C THR A 287 11.80 -2.31 16.84
N CYS A 288 11.84 -3.28 17.75
CA CYS A 288 10.80 -4.29 17.94
C CYS A 288 10.04 -4.01 19.24
N ASP A 289 8.75 -3.73 19.10
CA ASP A 289 7.80 -3.51 20.19
C ASP A 289 6.90 -4.73 20.41
N GLY A 290 7.07 -5.79 19.62
CA GLY A 290 6.22 -6.98 19.65
C GLY A 290 6.60 -8.05 20.65
N ALA A 291 5.64 -8.94 20.91
CA ALA A 291 5.81 -10.06 21.81
C ALA A 291 6.68 -11.19 21.24
N THR A 292 6.95 -11.23 19.94
CA THR A 292 7.67 -12.33 19.29
C THR A 292 8.65 -11.86 18.22
N TRP A 293 9.78 -12.55 18.10
CA TRP A 293 10.74 -12.45 17.01
C TRP A 293 11.08 -13.87 16.52
N THR A 294 10.66 -14.19 15.29
CA THR A 294 10.97 -15.47 14.64
C THR A 294 11.73 -15.21 13.36
N ASN A 295 12.89 -15.86 13.19
CA ASN A 295 13.71 -15.73 11.98
C ASN A 295 14.20 -17.11 11.53
N THR A 296 13.53 -17.63 10.49
CA THR A 296 13.89 -18.86 9.78
C THR A 296 14.61 -18.58 8.46
N GLY A 297 14.61 -17.32 8.01
CA GLY A 297 15.26 -16.86 6.79
C GLY A 297 16.71 -16.40 7.00
N THR A 298 17.18 -15.51 6.14
CA THR A 298 18.49 -14.86 6.20
C THR A 298 18.37 -13.47 6.82
N PHE A 299 19.20 -13.15 7.81
CA PHE A 299 19.33 -11.81 8.38
C PHE A 299 20.74 -11.25 8.19
N ILE A 300 20.87 -10.25 7.31
CA ILE A 300 22.11 -9.53 7.03
C ILE A 300 22.17 -8.33 7.99
N ARG A 301 22.80 -8.55 9.14
CA ARG A 301 22.83 -7.59 10.25
C ARG A 301 23.56 -6.27 9.99
N GLN A 302 24.58 -6.27 9.12
CA GLN A 302 25.50 -5.14 8.96
C GLN A 302 26.01 -4.60 10.32
N THR A 303 26.03 -3.28 10.52
CA THR A 303 26.33 -2.62 11.81
C THR A 303 25.05 -2.10 12.49
N SER A 304 23.93 -2.78 12.30
CA SER A 304 22.63 -2.35 12.85
C SER A 304 22.50 -2.55 14.36
N ILE A 305 21.56 -1.83 14.95
CA ILE A 305 21.16 -2.01 16.36
C ILE A 305 19.75 -2.57 16.39
N VAL A 306 19.55 -3.72 17.02
CA VAL A 306 18.21 -4.25 17.32
C VAL A 306 17.80 -3.83 18.73
N ALA A 307 16.74 -3.03 18.82
CA ALA A 307 16.19 -2.52 20.08
C ALA A 307 14.87 -3.21 20.41
N PHE A 308 14.83 -3.99 21.49
CA PHE A 308 13.61 -4.58 22.04
C PHE A 308 13.05 -3.65 23.12
N THR A 309 11.86 -3.09 22.92
CA THR A 309 11.26 -2.13 23.86
C THR A 309 10.16 -2.74 24.73
N SER A 310 9.70 -3.95 24.39
CA SER A 310 8.71 -4.73 25.14
C SER A 310 9.25 -6.12 25.49
N THR A 311 8.45 -6.92 26.20
CA THR A 311 8.82 -8.32 26.44
C THR A 311 8.66 -9.12 25.16
N THR A 312 9.75 -9.68 24.65
CA THR A 312 9.79 -10.35 23.34
C THR A 312 10.35 -11.77 23.49
N GLU A 313 9.66 -12.75 22.92
CA GLU A 313 10.10 -14.14 22.80
C GLU A 313 10.83 -14.36 21.47
N ILE A 314 12.04 -14.88 21.52
CA ILE A 314 12.87 -15.23 20.36
C ILE A 314 12.80 -16.75 20.18
N THR A 315 12.06 -17.20 19.18
CA THR A 315 11.73 -18.63 19.01
C THR A 315 12.61 -19.32 17.97
N ASP A 316 13.18 -18.59 16.99
CA ASP A 316 14.14 -19.17 16.06
C ASP A 316 15.05 -18.11 15.45
N MET A 317 16.35 -18.42 15.36
CA MET A 317 17.38 -17.64 14.68
C MET A 317 18.16 -18.53 13.70
N GLY A 318 17.56 -19.60 13.14
CA GLY A 318 18.06 -20.46 12.07
C GLY A 318 19.57 -20.38 11.75
N GLY A 319 20.36 -21.30 12.30
CA GLY A 319 21.75 -21.55 11.86
C GLY A 319 22.79 -20.46 12.17
N THR A 320 24.06 -20.74 11.87
CA THR A 320 25.24 -19.92 12.24
C THR A 320 25.33 -18.54 11.57
N THR A 321 24.45 -18.23 10.62
CA THR A 321 24.48 -17.02 9.78
C THR A 321 23.62 -15.88 10.30
N ASN A 322 22.61 -16.18 11.12
CA ASN A 322 21.72 -15.18 11.71
C ASN A 322 22.29 -14.74 13.05
N LYS A 323 22.94 -13.58 13.04
CA LYS A 323 23.45 -12.92 14.25
C LYS A 323 22.94 -11.50 14.27
N PHE A 324 22.72 -10.95 15.45
CA PHE A 324 22.61 -9.51 15.62
C PHE A 324 24.00 -8.88 15.65
N TYR A 325 24.10 -7.63 15.22
CA TYR A 325 25.32 -6.85 15.45
C TYR A 325 25.26 -6.29 16.88
N ASP A 326 24.47 -5.24 17.13
CA ASP A 326 24.21 -4.75 18.48
C ASP A 326 22.77 -5.05 18.93
N VAL A 327 22.58 -5.28 20.23
CA VAL A 327 21.26 -5.49 20.85
C VAL A 327 21.07 -4.59 22.07
N THR A 328 19.97 -3.83 22.08
CA THR A 328 19.54 -3.06 23.25
C THR A 328 18.19 -3.59 23.74
N ILE A 329 18.07 -3.88 25.04
CA ILE A 329 16.81 -4.25 25.66
C ILE A 329 16.41 -3.12 26.61
N GLY A 330 15.25 -2.51 26.37
CA GLY A 330 14.73 -1.43 27.18
C GLY A 330 14.57 -1.82 28.66
N ALA A 331 14.60 -0.84 29.56
CA ALA A 331 14.59 -1.10 31.01
C ALA A 331 13.36 -1.88 31.51
N ALA A 332 12.22 -1.74 30.81
CA ALA A 332 10.97 -2.47 31.10
C ALA A 332 10.77 -3.71 30.22
N ALA A 333 11.69 -3.97 29.28
CA ALA A 333 11.65 -5.10 28.37
C ALA A 333 12.37 -6.31 28.97
N ASN A 334 11.94 -7.49 28.55
CA ASN A 334 12.62 -8.75 28.84
C ASN A 334 12.64 -9.59 27.58
N VAL A 335 13.82 -10.09 27.19
CA VAL A 335 13.92 -10.97 26.04
C VAL A 335 13.96 -12.42 26.52
N ILE A 336 12.96 -13.19 26.11
CA ILE A 336 12.83 -14.63 26.40
C ILE A 336 13.47 -15.38 25.23
N ILE A 337 14.42 -16.28 25.51
CA ILE A 337 15.19 -16.99 24.49
C ILE A 337 14.91 -18.48 24.64
N ASP A 338 14.24 -19.07 23.64
CA ASP A 338 13.88 -20.50 23.62
C ASP A 338 14.93 -21.37 22.93
N THR A 339 15.63 -20.84 21.92
CA THR A 339 16.56 -21.62 21.08
C THR A 339 17.98 -21.08 21.10
N LYS A 340 18.26 -19.96 20.41
CA LYS A 340 19.62 -19.40 20.29
C LYS A 340 19.59 -17.90 20.07
N LEU A 341 20.52 -17.20 20.72
CA LEU A 341 20.80 -15.80 20.46
C LEU A 341 22.29 -15.63 20.13
N ASN A 342 22.61 -15.08 18.96
CA ASN A 342 23.96 -14.73 18.58
C ASN A 342 24.08 -13.21 18.45
N VAL A 343 25.01 -12.61 19.19
CA VAL A 343 25.30 -11.17 19.10
C VAL A 343 26.79 -11.01 18.83
N GLU A 344 27.13 -10.25 17.79
CA GLU A 344 28.53 -9.97 17.51
C GLU A 344 29.05 -8.81 18.33
N GLY A 345 28.39 -7.66 18.33
CA GLY A 345 28.76 -6.47 19.07
C GLY A 345 28.24 -6.45 20.50
N THR A 346 27.77 -5.29 20.93
CA THR A 346 27.35 -5.02 22.30
C THR A 346 25.92 -5.49 22.55
N SER A 347 25.68 -6.06 23.72
CA SER A 347 24.36 -6.43 24.19
C SER A 347 24.10 -5.81 25.57
N THR A 348 22.97 -5.14 25.76
CA THR A 348 22.55 -4.56 27.06
C THR A 348 21.12 -4.97 27.47
N GLY A 349 20.86 -5.00 28.78
CA GLY A 349 19.53 -5.20 29.40
C GLY A 349 19.22 -6.63 29.89
N THR A 350 17.96 -6.88 30.27
CA THR A 350 17.50 -8.10 30.98
C THR A 350 17.09 -9.22 30.02
N ARG A 351 17.50 -10.45 30.34
CA ARG A 351 17.25 -11.65 29.51
C ARG A 351 16.74 -12.82 30.36
N THR A 352 15.88 -13.64 29.78
CA THR A 352 15.39 -14.89 30.38
C THR A 352 15.61 -16.04 29.40
N TYR A 353 16.25 -17.12 29.85
CA TYR A 353 16.47 -18.32 29.03
C TYR A 353 15.45 -19.40 29.40
N ARG A 354 14.82 -20.02 28.39
CA ARG A 354 13.91 -21.16 28.55
C ARG A 354 14.40 -22.32 27.68
N GLY A 355 14.29 -23.54 28.19
CA GLY A 355 14.66 -24.77 27.46
C GLY A 355 16.00 -25.41 27.86
N THR A 356 16.21 -26.65 27.41
CA THR A 356 17.38 -27.50 27.70
C THR A 356 18.52 -27.33 26.67
N SER A 357 18.33 -26.53 25.62
CA SER A 357 19.26 -26.36 24.50
C SER A 357 19.57 -24.91 24.15
N SER A 358 19.30 -23.97 25.06
CA SER A 358 19.55 -22.55 24.83
C SER A 358 21.06 -22.26 24.80
N GLU A 359 21.64 -22.13 23.61
CA GLU A 359 23.04 -21.71 23.42
C GLU A 359 23.08 -20.23 23.04
N THR A 360 23.83 -19.41 23.78
CA THR A 360 24.07 -18.01 23.42
C THR A 360 25.55 -17.82 23.16
N THR A 361 25.90 -17.28 22.00
CA THR A 361 27.28 -16.97 21.63
C THR A 361 27.47 -15.47 21.52
N TYR A 362 28.37 -14.91 22.31
CA TYR A 362 28.84 -13.53 22.21
C TYR A 362 30.24 -13.52 21.61
N THR A 363 30.46 -12.68 20.60
CA THR A 363 31.78 -12.59 19.94
C THR A 363 32.61 -11.41 20.46
N HIS A 364 31.95 -10.41 21.08
CA HIS A 364 32.58 -9.24 21.72
C HIS A 364 31.94 -8.95 23.10
N ASP A 365 32.13 -7.73 23.62
CA ASP A 365 31.81 -7.32 24.98
C ASP A 365 30.33 -7.50 25.35
N LEU A 366 30.10 -8.20 26.46
CA LEU A 366 28.80 -8.34 27.10
C LEU A 366 28.69 -7.36 28.27
N THR A 367 27.86 -6.33 28.13
CA THR A 367 27.61 -5.35 29.20
C THR A 367 26.30 -5.66 29.89
N ILE A 368 26.37 -6.24 31.09
CA ILE A 368 25.19 -6.55 31.90
C ILE A 368 24.81 -5.30 32.71
N ALA A 369 23.57 -4.83 32.55
CA ALA A 369 23.06 -3.72 33.33
C ALA A 369 22.96 -4.08 34.83
N ALA A 370 23.03 -3.08 35.71
CA ALA A 370 22.88 -3.28 37.15
C ALA A 370 21.54 -3.98 37.45
N GLY A 371 21.60 -5.18 38.05
CA GLY A 371 20.43 -6.03 38.34
C GLY A 371 20.11 -7.10 37.29
N GLY A 372 20.87 -7.17 36.19
CA GLY A 372 20.74 -8.25 35.21
C GLY A 372 21.16 -9.60 35.80
N VAL A 373 20.25 -10.57 35.82
CA VAL A 373 20.50 -11.92 36.34
C VAL A 373 20.88 -12.84 35.18
N PHE A 374 22.10 -13.39 35.20
CA PHE A 374 22.45 -14.55 34.37
C PHE A 374 21.88 -15.79 35.07
N ALA A 375 20.65 -16.20 34.72
CA ALA A 375 20.10 -17.45 35.19
C ALA A 375 20.75 -18.60 34.41
N SER A 376 21.67 -19.32 35.04
CA SER A 376 22.17 -20.61 34.52
C SER A 376 21.01 -21.61 34.52
N CYS A 377 20.66 -22.15 33.36
CA CYS A 377 19.79 -23.31 33.29
C CYS A 377 20.54 -24.55 33.86
N PRO A 378 19.83 -25.47 34.53
CA PRO A 378 20.42 -26.73 34.96
C PRO A 378 20.68 -27.61 33.72
N GLY A 379 21.85 -27.48 33.10
CA GLY A 379 22.26 -28.31 31.96
C GLY A 379 23.26 -27.71 30.97
N GLY A 380 23.55 -26.40 31.01
CA GLY A 380 24.50 -25.79 30.07
C GLY A 380 25.00 -24.43 30.56
N MET A 381 26.32 -24.27 30.58
CA MET A 381 27.00 -23.03 30.94
C MET A 381 27.26 -22.23 29.65
N ALA A 382 26.88 -20.96 29.59
CA ALA A 382 27.27 -20.08 28.49
C ALA A 382 28.80 -19.93 28.49
N ILE A 383 29.46 -20.36 27.43
CA ILE A 383 30.92 -20.27 27.28
C ILE A 383 31.23 -18.94 26.58
N CYS A 384 31.76 -17.97 27.33
CA CYS A 384 32.42 -16.80 26.77
C CYS A 384 33.87 -17.17 26.47
N THR A 385 34.31 -17.04 25.21
CA THR A 385 35.66 -17.46 24.78
C THR A 385 36.70 -16.34 24.86
N THR A 386 36.36 -15.16 25.40
CA THR A 386 37.27 -14.01 25.55
C THR A 386 37.35 -13.52 27.02
N PRO A 387 38.47 -12.89 27.45
CA PRO A 387 38.70 -12.57 28.85
C PRO A 387 37.76 -11.46 29.37
N TRP A 388 37.23 -11.65 30.57
CA TRP A 388 36.35 -10.70 31.24
C TRP A 388 37.13 -9.55 31.87
N TRP A 389 36.59 -8.33 31.79
CA TRP A 389 36.86 -7.27 32.76
C TRP A 389 35.56 -6.92 33.47
N ILE A 390 35.41 -7.39 34.72
CA ILE A 390 34.34 -6.92 35.61
C ILE A 390 34.87 -5.65 36.27
N GLY A 391 34.59 -4.50 35.66
CA GLY A 391 34.80 -3.20 36.31
C GLY A 391 33.71 -2.98 37.35
N GLY A 392 34.09 -2.91 38.62
CA GLY A 392 33.22 -2.51 39.73
C GLY A 392 33.04 -1.00 39.83
#